data_AF-W9I178-F1
#
_entry.id   AF-W9I178-F1
#
_cell.length_a   1.000
_cell.length_b   1.000
_cell.length_c   1.000
_cell.angle_alpha   90.00
_cell.angle_beta   90.00
_cell.angle_gamma   90.00
#
_symmetry.space_group_name_H-M   'P 1'
#
loop_
_entity.id
_entity.type
_entity.pdbx_description
1 polymer ?
#
loop_
_entity_poly.entity_id
_entity_poly.type
_entity_poly.pdbx_seq_one_letter_code
_entity_poly.pdbx_strand_id
1 'polypeptide(L)'
;MERYNIDTVLHFAAQSHVDLSFGNSYGFTHTNVYGTHVLLESAKKVGIGRFIHVSTDEVYGEVKEDDDDLLETSILAPTNPYAASKAAAEMLVQSYQKSFKLPAIIVRSNNVYGPHQYPEKIIPKFTCLLNRQRPLVLHGDGTPTRRYLYAGDAADAFDTILHKGQIGQIYNVGSQDEVSNLELCGMLLDRMRIPHDTPEQLRKWIKYTRDRPFNDRRYAVDGTKLKRLGWEQKVSIDEGLKITVDWFTQFGETWWGDISHVLTPFPTVSDGEMVADDARSMRDEPLESQDIRQGKLPEQHKKDDMSGDCRETQQNGEDTSGLHQNNGGGYQIAA
;
A
#
# COMPACT_ATOMS: atom_id res chain seq x y z
N MET A 1 -6.26 -23.67 -11.33
CA MET A 1 -7.73 -23.48 -11.29
C MET A 1 -8.45 -24.78 -11.61
N GLU A 2 -8.22 -25.42 -12.77
CA GLU A 2 -8.86 -26.71 -13.14
C GLU A 2 -8.67 -27.83 -12.10
N ARG A 3 -7.42 -28.07 -11.66
CA ARG A 3 -7.09 -29.14 -10.69
C ARG A 3 -7.94 -29.12 -9.42
N TYR A 4 -8.29 -27.92 -8.93
CA TYR A 4 -9.04 -27.73 -7.69
C TYR A 4 -10.49 -27.33 -7.93
N ASN A 5 -10.96 -27.37 -9.19
CA ASN A 5 -12.29 -26.96 -9.59
C ASN A 5 -12.70 -25.58 -9.03
N ILE A 6 -11.79 -24.61 -9.16
CA ILE A 6 -12.01 -23.25 -8.64
C ILE A 6 -13.14 -22.58 -9.42
N ASP A 7 -14.23 -22.23 -8.73
CA ASP A 7 -15.36 -21.48 -9.29
C ASP A 7 -15.24 -19.96 -9.02
N THR A 8 -14.54 -19.57 -7.96
CA THR A 8 -14.42 -18.17 -7.53
C THR A 8 -12.98 -17.81 -7.19
N VAL A 9 -12.55 -16.62 -7.61
CA VAL A 9 -11.24 -16.05 -7.30
C VAL A 9 -11.42 -14.72 -6.59
N LEU A 10 -10.82 -14.57 -5.41
CA LEU A 10 -10.57 -13.27 -4.77
C LEU A 10 -9.08 -12.95 -4.93
N HIS A 11 -8.76 -11.92 -5.72
CA HIS A 11 -7.39 -11.59 -6.11
C HIS A 11 -6.85 -10.41 -5.28
N PHE A 12 -6.06 -10.73 -4.26
CA PHE A 12 -5.35 -9.78 -3.39
C PHE A 12 -3.88 -9.58 -3.75
N ALA A 13 -3.26 -10.52 -4.47
CA ALA A 13 -1.81 -10.55 -4.66
C ALA A 13 -1.33 -9.32 -5.45
N ALA A 14 -0.48 -8.51 -4.82
CA ALA A 14 0.07 -7.28 -5.38
C ALA A 14 1.33 -6.83 -4.61
N GLN A 15 2.15 -6.01 -5.25
CA GLN A 15 3.05 -5.09 -4.57
C GLN A 15 2.25 -3.87 -4.10
N SER A 16 2.34 -3.52 -2.80
CA SER A 16 1.43 -2.57 -2.15
C SER A 16 2.09 -1.37 -1.46
N HIS A 17 3.43 -1.27 -1.43
CA HIS A 17 4.11 -0.19 -0.72
C HIS A 17 4.47 1.00 -1.61
N VAL A 18 3.77 2.13 -1.43
CA VAL A 18 3.94 3.35 -2.22
C VAL A 18 5.40 3.80 -2.29
N ASP A 19 6.13 3.86 -1.17
CA ASP A 19 7.53 4.33 -1.19
C ASP A 19 8.44 3.42 -2.02
N LEU A 20 8.21 2.10 -2.00
CA LEU A 20 9.02 1.15 -2.77
C LEU A 20 8.72 1.27 -4.27
N SER A 21 7.54 1.76 -4.63
CA SER A 21 7.12 1.91 -6.02
C SER A 21 7.90 3.00 -6.78
N PHE A 22 8.41 4.02 -6.07
CA PHE A 22 9.26 5.05 -6.69
C PHE A 22 10.64 4.51 -7.07
N GLY A 23 11.19 3.59 -6.27
CA GLY A 23 12.48 2.94 -6.54
C GLY A 23 12.39 1.72 -7.46
N ASN A 24 11.23 1.06 -7.55
CA ASN A 24 11.02 -0.19 -8.29
C ASN A 24 9.67 -0.23 -9.04
N SER A 25 9.35 0.80 -9.81
CA SER A 25 8.07 0.90 -10.52
C SER A 25 7.82 -0.25 -11.53
N TYR A 26 8.89 -0.81 -12.10
CA TYR A 26 8.80 -1.98 -12.99
C TYR A 26 8.31 -3.23 -12.24
N GLY A 27 8.83 -3.51 -11.04
CA GLY A 27 8.38 -4.64 -10.23
C GLY A 27 6.90 -4.57 -9.86
N PHE A 28 6.39 -3.35 -9.61
CA PHE A 28 4.97 -3.09 -9.41
C PHE A 28 4.16 -3.38 -10.67
N THR A 29 4.63 -2.93 -11.84
CA THR A 29 3.95 -3.22 -13.12
C THR A 29 3.92 -4.73 -13.41
N HIS A 30 5.05 -5.41 -13.22
CA HIS A 30 5.16 -6.85 -13.43
C HIS A 30 4.20 -7.63 -12.52
N THR A 31 4.16 -7.30 -11.22
CA THR A 31 3.29 -8.01 -10.28
C THR A 31 1.83 -7.63 -10.46
N ASN A 32 1.53 -6.33 -10.45
CA ASN A 32 0.16 -5.84 -10.35
C ASN A 32 -0.56 -5.91 -11.70
N VAL A 33 0.10 -5.54 -12.79
CA VAL A 33 -0.50 -5.49 -14.13
C VAL A 33 -0.34 -6.84 -14.84
N TYR A 34 0.91 -7.27 -15.05
CA TYR A 34 1.16 -8.50 -15.78
C TYR A 34 0.66 -9.74 -15.00
N GLY A 35 0.89 -9.80 -13.68
CA GLY A 35 0.33 -10.86 -12.84
C GLY A 35 -1.20 -10.94 -12.88
N THR A 36 -1.89 -9.80 -12.84
CA THR A 36 -3.36 -9.76 -13.00
C THR A 36 -3.78 -10.23 -14.40
N HIS A 37 -3.07 -9.83 -15.46
CA HIS A 37 -3.34 -10.29 -16.82
C HIS A 37 -3.24 -11.83 -16.94
N VAL A 38 -2.17 -12.43 -16.40
CA VAL A 38 -1.98 -13.88 -16.39
C VAL A 38 -3.14 -14.58 -15.67
N LEU A 39 -3.58 -14.03 -14.54
CA LEU A 39 -4.69 -14.59 -13.77
C LEU A 39 -6.02 -14.47 -14.51
N LEU A 40 -6.26 -13.35 -15.20
CA LEU A 40 -7.45 -13.12 -16.03
C LEU A 40 -7.52 -14.09 -17.21
N GLU A 41 -6.40 -14.32 -17.92
CA GLU A 41 -6.34 -15.32 -18.99
C GLU A 41 -6.65 -16.73 -18.47
N SER A 42 -6.11 -17.07 -17.30
CA SER A 42 -6.37 -18.36 -16.65
C SER A 42 -7.85 -18.50 -16.26
N ALA A 43 -8.42 -17.47 -15.64
CA ALA A 43 -9.83 -17.43 -15.23
C ALA A 43 -10.78 -17.55 -16.43
N LYS A 44 -10.48 -16.85 -17.52
CA LYS A 44 -11.22 -16.93 -18.79
C LYS A 44 -11.17 -18.33 -19.39
N LYS A 45 -9.99 -18.96 -19.42
CA LYS A 45 -9.81 -20.31 -19.99
C LYS A 45 -10.63 -21.36 -19.23
N VAL A 46 -10.65 -21.27 -17.90
CA VAL A 46 -11.40 -22.22 -17.05
C VAL A 46 -12.90 -21.91 -17.00
N GLY A 47 -13.28 -20.65 -17.22
CA GLY A 47 -14.69 -20.25 -17.15
C GLY A 47 -15.21 -20.18 -15.72
N ILE A 48 -14.46 -19.51 -14.84
CA ILE A 48 -14.87 -19.34 -13.44
C ILE A 48 -16.18 -18.54 -13.33
N GLY A 49 -16.95 -18.79 -12.27
CA GLY A 49 -18.24 -18.13 -12.01
C GLY A 49 -18.12 -16.73 -11.44
N ARG A 50 -17.01 -16.40 -10.75
CA ARG A 50 -16.79 -15.06 -10.19
C ARG A 50 -15.31 -14.70 -10.02
N PHE A 51 -14.93 -13.49 -10.46
CA PHE A 51 -13.59 -12.92 -10.27
C PHE A 51 -13.69 -11.61 -9.49
N ILE A 52 -13.21 -11.56 -8.24
CA ILE A 52 -13.20 -10.35 -7.44
C ILE A 52 -11.78 -9.79 -7.42
N HIS A 53 -11.59 -8.62 -8.02
CA HIS A 53 -10.32 -7.91 -8.03
C HIS A 53 -10.26 -6.90 -6.89
N VAL A 54 -9.32 -7.07 -5.98
CA VAL A 54 -9.12 -6.14 -4.85
C VAL A 54 -8.12 -5.07 -5.27
N SER A 55 -8.59 -3.83 -5.23
CA SER A 55 -7.89 -2.61 -5.59
C SER A 55 -7.92 -1.63 -4.41
N THR A 56 -7.58 -0.37 -4.67
CA THR A 56 -7.32 0.66 -3.66
C THR A 56 -8.07 1.94 -4.03
N ASP A 57 -8.38 2.78 -3.05
CA ASP A 57 -8.90 4.14 -3.28
C ASP A 57 -7.87 5.07 -3.96
N GLU A 58 -6.57 4.86 -3.74
CA GLU A 58 -5.49 5.63 -4.38
C GLU A 58 -5.56 5.68 -5.91
N VAL A 59 -6.29 4.76 -6.57
CA VAL A 59 -6.52 4.80 -8.04
C VAL A 59 -7.27 6.06 -8.46
N TYR A 60 -8.02 6.68 -7.56
CA TYR A 60 -8.72 7.92 -7.81
C TYR A 60 -7.82 9.16 -7.70
N GLY A 61 -6.69 9.07 -6.99
CA GLY A 61 -5.85 10.21 -6.66
C GLY A 61 -6.36 11.05 -5.49
N GLU A 62 -5.80 12.26 -5.35
CA GLU A 62 -6.10 13.20 -4.27
C GLU A 62 -7.53 13.77 -4.35
N VAL A 63 -8.19 13.85 -3.19
CA VAL A 63 -9.47 14.56 -3.02
C VAL A 63 -9.19 15.86 -2.25
N LYS A 64 -9.69 16.99 -2.73
CA LYS A 64 -9.54 18.26 -1.99
C LYS A 64 -10.44 18.26 -0.75
N GLU A 65 -10.11 19.11 0.23
CA GLU A 65 -10.86 19.18 1.50
C GLU A 65 -12.34 19.55 1.29
N ASP A 66 -12.62 20.43 0.34
CA ASP A 66 -13.98 20.90 0.04
C ASP A 66 -14.71 20.06 -1.03
N ASP A 67 -14.06 19.02 -1.58
CA ASP A 67 -14.64 18.16 -2.62
C ASP A 67 -15.42 16.99 -2.01
N ASP A 68 -16.51 16.60 -2.68
CA ASP A 68 -17.32 15.44 -2.33
C ASP A 68 -16.50 14.14 -2.37
N ASP A 69 -16.89 13.19 -1.52
CA ASP A 69 -16.32 11.83 -1.52
C ASP A 69 -16.54 11.14 -2.89
N LEU A 70 -15.53 10.42 -3.36
CA LEU A 70 -15.53 9.90 -4.72
C LEU A 70 -16.42 8.65 -4.87
N LEU A 71 -17.31 8.70 -5.86
CA LEU A 71 -18.16 7.59 -6.28
C LEU A 71 -17.41 6.57 -7.13
N GLU A 72 -17.96 5.36 -7.31
CA GLU A 72 -17.31 4.34 -8.16
C GLU A 72 -17.19 4.73 -9.64
N THR A 73 -17.96 5.72 -10.07
CA THR A 73 -17.94 6.30 -11.42
C THR A 73 -16.91 7.41 -11.60
N SER A 74 -16.24 7.83 -10.52
CA SER A 74 -15.20 8.87 -10.59
C SER A 74 -14.03 8.44 -11.48
N ILE A 75 -13.40 9.43 -12.10
CA ILE A 75 -12.26 9.23 -12.99
C ILE A 75 -11.07 8.71 -12.17
N LEU A 76 -10.33 7.77 -12.75
CA LEU A 76 -9.05 7.32 -12.18
C LEU A 76 -7.96 8.33 -12.49
N ALA A 77 -7.35 8.91 -11.47
CA ALA A 77 -6.27 9.88 -11.58
C ALA A 77 -5.11 9.54 -10.62
N PRO A 78 -4.49 8.36 -10.74
CA PRO A 78 -3.43 7.92 -9.83
C PRO A 78 -2.22 8.85 -9.90
N THR A 79 -1.65 9.17 -8.73
CA THR A 79 -0.56 10.15 -8.56
C THR A 79 0.81 9.51 -8.29
N ASN A 80 0.84 8.19 -8.04
CA ASN A 80 2.07 7.44 -7.75
C ASN A 80 2.15 6.12 -8.55
N PRO A 81 3.36 5.53 -8.72
CA PRO A 81 3.53 4.32 -9.54
C PRO A 81 2.76 3.09 -9.04
N TYR A 82 2.59 2.94 -7.73
CA TYR A 82 1.74 1.88 -7.15
C TYR A 82 0.28 2.05 -7.60
N ALA A 83 -0.32 3.21 -7.34
CA ALA A 83 -1.70 3.52 -7.71
C ALA A 83 -1.92 3.39 -9.23
N ALA A 84 -0.96 3.84 -10.04
CA ALA A 84 -1.01 3.71 -11.49
C ALA A 84 -1.01 2.24 -11.93
N SER A 85 -0.19 1.38 -11.30
CA SER A 85 -0.17 -0.05 -11.59
C SER A 85 -1.48 -0.76 -11.19
N LYS A 86 -2.12 -0.33 -10.09
CA LYS A 86 -3.43 -0.84 -9.66
C LYS A 86 -4.54 -0.39 -10.62
N ALA A 87 -4.55 0.88 -11.01
CA ALA A 87 -5.49 1.41 -12.00
C ALA A 87 -5.34 0.70 -13.36
N ALA A 88 -4.11 0.45 -13.82
CA ALA A 88 -3.86 -0.31 -15.04
C ALA A 88 -4.38 -1.76 -14.97
N ALA A 89 -4.23 -2.43 -13.82
CA ALA A 89 -4.82 -3.74 -13.59
C ALA A 89 -6.37 -3.71 -13.66
N GLU A 90 -7.00 -2.68 -13.11
CA GLU A 90 -8.46 -2.51 -13.24
C GLU A 90 -8.91 -2.36 -14.70
N MET A 91 -8.15 -1.62 -15.52
CA MET A 91 -8.47 -1.47 -16.95
C MET A 91 -8.47 -2.82 -17.66
N LEU A 92 -7.54 -3.72 -17.30
CA LEU A 92 -7.55 -5.09 -17.82
C LEU A 92 -8.81 -5.83 -17.36
N VAL A 93 -9.14 -5.83 -16.07
CA VAL A 93 -10.34 -6.51 -15.54
C VAL A 93 -11.61 -6.03 -16.25
N GLN A 94 -11.77 -4.72 -16.41
CA GLN A 94 -12.91 -4.12 -17.11
C GLN A 94 -12.96 -4.54 -18.59
N SER A 95 -11.82 -4.54 -19.27
CA SER A 95 -11.75 -4.98 -20.67
C SER A 95 -12.13 -6.46 -20.82
N TYR A 96 -11.75 -7.32 -19.87
CA TYR A 96 -12.08 -8.75 -19.89
C TYR A 96 -13.56 -9.00 -19.65
N GLN A 97 -14.14 -8.25 -18.74
CA GLN A 97 -15.58 -8.25 -18.55
C GLN A 97 -16.32 -7.80 -19.81
N LYS A 98 -15.88 -6.72 -20.45
CA LYS A 98 -16.57 -6.19 -21.63
C LYS A 98 -16.46 -7.13 -22.82
N SER A 99 -15.25 -7.57 -23.13
CA SER A 99 -14.88 -8.31 -24.34
C SER A 99 -15.16 -9.81 -24.23
N PHE A 100 -14.91 -10.42 -23.06
CA PHE A 100 -15.01 -11.87 -22.86
C PHE A 100 -16.15 -12.27 -21.91
N LYS A 101 -16.92 -11.31 -21.38
CA LYS A 101 -17.99 -11.57 -20.40
C LYS A 101 -17.49 -12.26 -19.14
N LEU A 102 -16.21 -12.08 -18.79
CA LEU A 102 -15.67 -12.60 -17.54
C LEU A 102 -16.48 -12.01 -16.36
N PRO A 103 -16.99 -12.85 -15.43
CA PRO A 103 -17.87 -12.40 -14.36
C PRO A 103 -17.08 -11.72 -13.24
N ALA A 104 -16.61 -10.50 -13.51
CA ALA A 104 -15.72 -9.77 -12.61
C ALA A 104 -16.43 -8.71 -11.76
N ILE A 105 -15.90 -8.47 -10.57
CA ILE A 105 -16.24 -7.39 -9.63
C ILE A 105 -14.94 -6.70 -9.23
N ILE A 106 -14.93 -5.38 -9.11
CA ILE A 106 -13.79 -4.62 -8.60
C ILE A 106 -14.15 -4.05 -7.23
N VAL A 107 -13.22 -4.13 -6.28
CA VAL A 107 -13.38 -3.58 -4.93
C VAL A 107 -12.27 -2.56 -4.69
N ARG A 108 -12.61 -1.36 -4.25
CA ARG A 108 -11.63 -0.30 -3.92
C ARG A 108 -11.78 0.03 -2.44
N SER A 109 -10.76 -0.27 -1.64
CA SER A 109 -10.80 -0.06 -0.18
C SER A 109 -9.96 1.14 0.23
N ASN A 110 -10.35 1.78 1.33
CA ASN A 110 -9.46 2.68 2.08
C ASN A 110 -8.30 1.92 2.75
N ASN A 111 -7.44 2.66 3.47
CA ASN A 111 -6.31 2.14 4.22
C ASN A 111 -6.75 1.10 5.26
N VAL A 112 -6.49 -0.17 4.97
CA VAL A 112 -6.74 -1.27 5.91
C VAL A 112 -5.66 -1.32 6.97
N TYR A 113 -6.03 -1.57 8.22
CA TYR A 113 -5.09 -1.80 9.32
C TYR A 113 -5.59 -2.89 10.26
N GLY A 114 -4.67 -3.56 10.97
CA GLY A 114 -5.03 -4.64 11.88
C GLY A 114 -3.86 -5.54 12.26
N PRO A 115 -4.12 -6.58 13.07
CA PRO A 115 -3.19 -7.69 13.27
C PRO A 115 -2.64 -8.24 11.96
N HIS A 116 -1.40 -8.76 11.98
CA HIS A 116 -0.71 -9.32 10.81
C HIS A 116 -0.39 -8.34 9.67
N GLN A 117 -0.62 -7.04 9.83
CA GLN A 117 -0.12 -6.06 8.86
C GLN A 117 1.41 -5.99 8.89
N TYR A 118 2.07 -6.06 7.74
CA TYR A 118 3.53 -6.00 7.70
C TYR A 118 4.05 -4.63 8.22
N PRO A 119 5.10 -4.56 9.06
CA PRO A 119 5.49 -3.35 9.80
C PRO A 119 6.27 -2.32 8.98
N GLU A 120 5.92 -2.20 7.69
CA GLU A 120 6.30 -1.10 6.80
C GLU A 120 5.24 0.01 6.79
N LYS A 121 3.98 -0.31 7.11
CA LYS A 121 2.84 0.62 7.16
C LYS A 121 2.84 1.42 8.47
N ILE A 122 2.25 2.61 8.47
CA ILE A 122 2.40 3.59 9.57
C ILE A 122 2.01 3.04 10.95
N ILE A 123 0.81 2.46 11.11
CA ILE A 123 0.32 1.91 12.39
C ILE A 123 1.25 0.81 12.96
N PRO A 124 1.53 -0.29 12.21
CA PRO A 124 2.40 -1.34 12.75
C PRO A 124 3.85 -0.88 12.90
N LYS A 125 4.38 -0.05 11.99
CA LYS A 125 5.73 0.51 12.09
C LYS A 125 5.89 1.33 13.37
N PHE A 126 4.96 2.25 13.60
CA PHE A 126 5.01 3.16 14.75
C PHE A 126 4.82 2.40 16.06
N THR A 127 3.92 1.41 16.09
CA THR A 127 3.75 0.54 17.25
C THR A 127 5.05 -0.22 17.57
N CYS A 128 5.72 -0.80 16.57
CA CYS A 128 7.01 -1.47 16.77
C CYS A 128 8.12 -0.50 17.21
N LEU A 129 8.16 0.72 16.67
CA LEU A 129 9.13 1.74 17.10
C LEU A 129 8.94 2.12 18.58
N LEU A 130 7.70 2.37 19.01
CA LEU A 130 7.40 2.69 20.40
C LEU A 130 7.71 1.53 21.33
N ASN A 131 7.41 0.28 20.93
CA ASN A 131 7.78 -0.92 21.67
C ASN A 131 9.30 -1.05 21.86
N ARG A 132 10.07 -0.56 20.89
CA ARG A 132 11.55 -0.47 20.94
C ARG A 132 12.07 0.83 21.57
N GLN A 133 11.20 1.64 22.17
CA GLN A 133 11.53 2.94 22.78
C GLN A 133 12.22 3.91 21.80
N ARG A 134 11.82 3.87 20.52
CA ARG A 134 12.31 4.73 19.46
C ARG A 134 11.26 5.77 19.06
N PRO A 135 11.67 6.96 18.60
CA PRO A 135 10.73 7.96 18.14
C PRO A 135 10.04 7.53 16.84
N LEU A 136 8.80 8.02 16.68
CA LEU A 136 8.04 8.05 15.45
C LEU A 136 8.64 9.11 14.52
N VAL A 137 8.73 8.80 13.23
CA VAL A 137 9.27 9.74 12.24
C VAL A 137 8.21 10.02 11.18
N LEU A 138 7.62 11.21 11.26
CA LEU A 138 6.60 11.69 10.33
C LEU A 138 7.24 12.26 9.07
N HIS A 139 6.60 11.98 7.93
CA HIS A 139 6.93 12.61 6.66
C HIS A 139 6.21 13.95 6.57
N GLY A 140 6.93 15.02 6.21
CA GLY A 140 6.37 16.36 6.09
C GLY A 140 5.99 16.95 7.45
N ASP A 141 4.80 17.54 7.53
CA ASP A 141 4.24 18.15 8.74
C ASP A 141 3.22 17.25 9.46
N GLY A 142 2.93 16.06 8.93
CA GLY A 142 1.94 15.14 9.49
C GLY A 142 0.48 15.53 9.28
N THR A 143 0.20 16.59 8.52
CA THR A 143 -1.17 17.05 8.20
C THR A 143 -1.96 16.16 7.24
N PRO A 144 -1.36 15.35 6.33
CA PRO A 144 -2.15 14.47 5.47
C PRO A 144 -3.05 13.53 6.27
N THR A 145 -4.31 13.42 5.85
CA THR A 145 -5.34 12.56 6.45
C THR A 145 -5.53 11.29 5.65
N ARG A 146 -5.90 10.22 6.34
CA ARG A 146 -6.33 8.95 5.74
C ARG A 146 -7.56 8.45 6.46
N ARG A 147 -8.44 7.79 5.73
CA ARG A 147 -9.54 7.02 6.32
C ARG A 147 -9.05 5.62 6.64
N TYR A 148 -9.18 5.21 7.90
CA TYR A 148 -8.68 3.92 8.37
C TYR A 148 -9.81 2.92 8.52
N LEU A 149 -9.68 1.77 7.85
CA LEU A 149 -10.63 0.67 7.90
C LEU A 149 -10.02 -0.51 8.66
N TYR A 150 -10.68 -0.98 9.71
CA TYR A 150 -10.20 -2.15 10.45
C TYR A 150 -10.26 -3.41 9.57
N ALA A 151 -9.23 -4.25 9.63
CA ALA A 151 -9.10 -5.45 8.79
C ALA A 151 -10.29 -6.42 8.93
N GLY A 152 -10.89 -6.51 10.12
CA GLY A 152 -12.12 -7.29 10.32
C GLY A 152 -13.31 -6.76 9.52
N ASP A 153 -13.49 -5.44 9.46
CA ASP A 153 -14.55 -4.82 8.66
C ASP A 153 -14.27 -4.91 7.17
N ALA A 154 -13.00 -4.82 6.76
CA ALA A 154 -12.59 -5.07 5.37
C ALA A 154 -12.90 -6.51 4.94
N ALA A 155 -12.59 -7.50 5.79
CA ALA A 155 -12.94 -8.89 5.52
C ALA A 155 -14.46 -9.11 5.42
N ASP A 156 -15.25 -8.50 6.32
CA ASP A 156 -16.72 -8.52 6.29
C ASP A 156 -17.27 -7.86 5.01
N ALA A 157 -16.62 -6.79 4.51
CA ALA A 157 -16.95 -6.17 3.23
C ALA A 157 -16.70 -7.11 2.06
N PHE A 158 -15.53 -7.76 2.02
CA PHE A 158 -15.18 -8.71 0.96
C PHE A 158 -16.13 -9.92 0.97
N ASP A 159 -16.51 -10.44 2.14
CA ASP A 159 -17.50 -11.50 2.27
C ASP A 159 -18.89 -11.06 1.78
N THR A 160 -19.31 -9.84 2.15
CA THR A 160 -20.58 -9.28 1.68
C THR A 160 -20.61 -9.15 0.16
N ILE A 161 -19.52 -8.65 -0.45
CA ILE A 161 -19.40 -8.51 -1.90
C ILE A 161 -19.33 -9.86 -2.59
N LEU A 162 -18.64 -10.85 -2.00
CA LEU A 162 -18.60 -12.21 -2.51
C LEU A 162 -20.01 -12.81 -2.65
N HIS A 163 -20.85 -12.63 -1.63
CA HIS A 163 -22.19 -13.24 -1.60
C HIS A 163 -23.27 -12.41 -2.30
N LYS A 164 -23.22 -11.08 -2.17
CA LYS A 164 -24.31 -10.18 -2.60
C LYS A 164 -23.89 -9.22 -3.73
N GLY A 165 -22.60 -9.14 -4.04
CA GLY A 165 -22.07 -8.28 -5.08
C GLY A 165 -22.54 -8.70 -6.47
N GLN A 166 -22.85 -7.71 -7.30
CA GLN A 166 -23.31 -7.90 -8.66
C GLN A 166 -22.12 -7.90 -9.63
N ILE A 167 -22.10 -8.87 -10.55
CA ILE A 167 -21.11 -8.93 -11.63
C ILE A 167 -21.15 -7.64 -12.45
N GLY A 168 -19.97 -7.10 -12.74
CA GLY A 168 -19.80 -5.84 -13.48
C GLY A 168 -19.96 -4.58 -12.69
N GLN A 169 -20.08 -4.72 -11.37
CA GLN A 169 -20.05 -3.58 -10.48
C GLN A 169 -18.67 -3.40 -9.85
N ILE A 170 -18.41 -2.14 -9.54
CA ILE A 170 -17.35 -1.70 -8.65
C ILE A 170 -18.00 -1.38 -7.30
N TYR A 171 -17.31 -1.65 -6.19
CA TYR A 171 -17.73 -1.27 -4.85
C TYR A 171 -16.60 -0.57 -4.10
N ASN A 172 -16.88 0.63 -3.61
CA ASN A 172 -16.02 1.30 -2.64
C ASN A 172 -16.26 0.73 -1.23
N VAL A 173 -15.18 0.40 -0.53
CA VAL A 173 -15.18 0.01 0.90
C VAL A 173 -14.56 1.16 1.67
N GLY A 174 -15.42 2.05 2.16
CA GLY A 174 -15.02 3.29 2.82
C GLY A 174 -15.20 3.22 4.34
N SER A 175 -14.26 3.81 5.08
CA SER A 175 -14.40 4.15 6.50
C SER A 175 -14.81 5.60 6.67
N GLN A 176 -15.43 5.95 7.80
CA GLN A 176 -15.68 7.34 8.20
C GLN A 176 -14.59 7.88 9.14
N ASP A 177 -13.67 7.04 9.59
CA ASP A 177 -12.60 7.40 10.53
C ASP A 177 -11.43 8.06 9.79
N GLU A 178 -11.59 9.35 9.48
CA GLU A 178 -10.56 10.18 8.85
C GLU A 178 -9.63 10.80 9.91
N VAL A 179 -8.35 10.44 9.87
CA VAL A 179 -7.37 10.82 10.89
C VAL A 179 -6.06 11.26 10.23
N SER A 180 -5.49 12.37 10.69
CA SER A 180 -4.17 12.84 10.25
C SER A 180 -3.05 11.96 10.79
N ASN A 181 -1.90 11.95 10.11
CA ASN A 181 -0.74 11.21 10.60
C ASN A 181 -0.28 11.69 11.99
N LEU A 182 -0.44 12.99 12.29
CA LEU A 182 -0.10 13.55 13.60
C LEU A 182 -1.09 13.12 14.70
N GLU A 183 -2.40 13.17 14.43
CA GLU A 183 -3.41 12.66 15.37
C GLU A 183 -3.20 11.18 15.67
N LEU A 184 -2.89 10.39 14.63
CA LEU A 184 -2.58 8.97 14.80
C LEU A 184 -1.39 8.74 15.74
N CYS A 185 -0.33 9.55 15.67
CA CYS A 185 0.78 9.48 16.61
C CYS A 185 0.30 9.66 18.06
N GLY A 186 -0.55 10.66 18.31
CA GLY A 186 -1.15 10.89 19.64
C GLY A 186 -1.94 9.67 20.12
N MET A 187 -2.82 9.15 19.28
CA MET A 187 -3.63 7.95 19.60
C MET A 187 -2.77 6.73 19.96
N LEU A 188 -1.64 6.53 19.26
CA LEU A 188 -0.71 5.44 19.57
C LEU A 188 0.03 5.67 20.90
N LEU A 189 0.46 6.89 21.18
CA LEU A 189 1.10 7.26 22.45
C LEU A 189 0.13 7.05 23.63
N ASP A 190 -1.11 7.49 23.49
CA ASP A 190 -2.19 7.23 24.45
C ASP A 190 -2.39 5.73 24.69
N ARG A 191 -2.52 4.96 23.59
CA ARG A 191 -2.76 3.52 23.67
C ARG A 191 -1.63 2.77 24.38
N MET A 192 -0.40 3.21 24.18
CA MET A 192 0.80 2.66 24.83
C MET A 192 1.14 3.31 26.17
N ARG A 193 0.29 4.24 26.66
CA ARG A 193 0.47 4.97 27.93
C ARG A 193 1.80 5.70 28.02
N ILE A 194 2.23 6.30 26.91
CA ILE A 194 3.46 7.07 26.81
C ILE A 194 3.12 8.56 27.06
N PRO A 195 3.69 9.20 28.10
CA PRO A 195 3.43 10.60 28.39
C PRO A 195 3.83 11.53 27.24
N HIS A 196 2.92 12.42 26.85
CA HIS A 196 3.11 13.38 25.75
C HIS A 196 2.32 14.70 25.94
N ASP A 197 1.92 15.01 27.18
CA ASP A 197 1.10 16.17 27.51
C ASP A 197 1.84 17.51 27.37
N THR A 198 3.19 17.48 27.33
CA THR A 198 4.01 18.69 27.13
C THR A 198 4.72 18.67 25.78
N PRO A 199 5.03 19.85 25.20
CA PRO A 199 5.81 19.93 23.96
C PRO A 199 7.16 19.20 24.04
N GLU A 200 7.82 19.21 25.19
CA GLU A 200 9.09 18.50 25.42
C GLU A 200 8.91 16.98 25.36
N GLN A 201 7.83 16.46 25.94
CA GLN A 201 7.50 15.04 25.87
C GLN A 201 7.13 14.62 24.46
N LEU A 202 6.35 15.44 23.75
CA LEU A 202 5.98 15.18 22.35
C LEU A 202 7.22 15.18 21.45
N ARG A 203 8.11 16.18 21.59
CA ARG A 203 9.38 16.27 20.85
C ARG A 203 10.31 15.08 21.10
N LYS A 204 10.18 14.37 22.23
CA LYS A 204 10.95 13.15 22.48
C LYS A 204 10.50 12.01 21.55
N TRP A 205 9.20 11.91 21.28
CA TRP A 205 8.60 10.76 20.61
C TRP A 205 8.25 11.02 19.15
N ILE A 206 8.01 12.25 18.74
CA ILE A 206 7.68 12.60 17.35
C ILE A 206 8.84 13.40 16.76
N LYS A 207 9.37 12.90 15.66
CA LYS A 207 10.37 13.57 14.81
C LYS A 207 9.79 13.75 13.42
N TYR A 208 10.36 14.69 12.68
CA TYR A 208 9.96 15.01 11.31
C TYR A 208 11.11 14.71 10.37
N THR A 209 10.78 14.32 9.14
CA THR A 209 11.72 14.20 8.02
C THR A 209 11.08 14.81 6.76
N ARG A 210 11.80 14.81 5.64
CA ARG A 210 11.28 15.28 4.34
C ARG A 210 9.93 14.63 4.02
N ASP A 211 9.09 15.34 3.30
CA ASP A 211 7.82 14.78 2.84
C ASP A 211 8.03 13.75 1.73
N ARG A 212 7.04 12.89 1.51
CA ARG A 212 7.02 11.99 0.36
C ARG A 212 6.82 12.79 -0.93
N PRO A 213 7.52 12.44 -2.02
CA PRO A 213 7.17 12.97 -3.33
C PRO A 213 5.71 12.64 -3.66
N PHE A 214 4.94 13.64 -4.08
CA PHE A 214 3.55 13.48 -4.50
C PHE A 214 2.66 12.85 -3.41
N ASN A 215 2.80 13.31 -2.17
CA ASN A 215 1.98 12.85 -1.05
C ASN A 215 0.57 13.42 -1.15
N ASP A 216 -0.39 12.61 -1.59
CA ASP A 216 -1.80 13.02 -1.62
C ASP A 216 -2.26 13.36 -0.20
N ARG A 217 -2.93 14.50 -0.03
CA ARG A 217 -3.26 14.99 1.31
C ARG A 217 -4.45 14.26 1.90
N ARG A 218 -5.42 13.84 1.07
CA ARG A 218 -6.65 13.19 1.51
C ARG A 218 -7.13 12.18 0.48
N TYR A 219 -7.60 11.03 0.96
CA TYR A 219 -8.36 10.05 0.19
C TYR A 219 -9.73 9.86 0.82
N ALA A 220 -10.78 9.98 0.00
CA ALA A 220 -12.15 9.84 0.46
C ALA A 220 -13.04 9.24 -0.62
N VAL A 221 -13.81 8.22 -0.23
CA VAL A 221 -14.68 7.47 -1.14
C VAL A 221 -16.07 7.34 -0.54
N ASP A 222 -17.09 7.44 -1.40
CA ASP A 222 -18.47 7.17 -1.01
C ASP A 222 -18.70 5.66 -1.02
N GLY A 223 -19.04 5.09 0.14
CA GLY A 223 -19.35 3.67 0.31
C GLY A 223 -20.84 3.33 0.26
N THR A 224 -21.71 4.26 -0.16
CA THR A 224 -23.18 4.11 -0.10
C THR A 224 -23.66 2.91 -0.92
N LYS A 225 -22.98 2.59 -2.02
CA LYS A 225 -23.32 1.44 -2.86
C LYS A 225 -23.13 0.10 -2.14
N LEU A 226 -22.05 -0.05 -1.38
CA LEU A 226 -21.80 -1.24 -0.57
C LEU A 226 -22.77 -1.31 0.62
N LYS A 227 -23.08 -0.16 1.25
CA LYS A 227 -24.10 -0.10 2.32
C LYS A 227 -25.46 -0.63 1.88
N ARG A 228 -25.86 -0.42 0.62
CA ARG A 228 -27.08 -0.99 0.04
C ARG A 228 -27.09 -2.52 -0.06
N LEU A 229 -25.94 -3.19 0.04
CA LEU A 229 -25.84 -4.65 0.16
C LEU A 229 -25.99 -5.15 1.62
N GLY A 230 -26.14 -4.22 2.57
CA GLY A 230 -26.26 -4.49 4.00
C GLY A 230 -24.93 -4.64 4.72
N TRP A 231 -23.85 -4.10 4.17
CA TRP A 231 -22.58 -3.96 4.90
C TRP A 231 -22.55 -2.63 5.65
N GLU A 232 -21.99 -2.66 6.86
CA GLU A 232 -21.72 -1.48 7.67
C GLU A 232 -20.40 -1.68 8.41
N GLN A 233 -19.64 -0.59 8.60
CA GLN A 233 -18.46 -0.59 9.45
C GLN A 233 -18.90 -0.80 10.91
N LYS A 234 -18.28 -1.75 11.60
CA LYS A 234 -18.63 -2.09 13.00
C LYS A 234 -17.60 -1.60 14.00
N VAL A 235 -16.33 -1.53 13.61
CA VAL A 235 -15.21 -1.22 14.50
C VAL A 235 -14.75 0.21 14.27
N SER A 236 -14.77 1.03 15.33
CA SER A 236 -14.22 2.39 15.28
C SER A 236 -12.68 2.35 15.27
N ILE A 237 -12.06 3.45 14.86
CA ILE A 237 -10.59 3.56 14.90
C ILE A 237 -10.01 3.35 16.30
N ASP A 238 -10.65 3.83 17.36
CA ASP A 238 -10.19 3.62 18.74
C ASP A 238 -10.18 2.14 19.13
N GLU A 239 -11.26 1.41 18.82
CA GLU A 239 -11.37 -0.01 19.13
C GLU A 239 -10.41 -0.85 18.27
N GLY A 240 -10.32 -0.56 16.97
CA GLY A 240 -9.42 -1.28 16.08
C GLY A 240 -7.96 -1.01 16.42
N LEU A 241 -7.57 0.22 16.76
CA LEU A 241 -6.22 0.54 17.24
C LEU A 241 -5.92 -0.18 18.54
N LYS A 242 -6.91 -0.28 19.43
CA LYS A 242 -6.77 -1.03 20.68
C LYS A 242 -6.35 -2.48 20.39
N ILE A 243 -7.08 -3.17 19.53
CA ILE A 243 -6.82 -4.56 19.16
C ILE A 243 -5.47 -4.69 18.44
N THR A 244 -5.19 -3.77 17.51
CA THR A 244 -3.98 -3.79 16.68
C THR A 244 -2.73 -3.60 17.54
N VAL A 245 -2.71 -2.56 18.39
CA VAL A 245 -1.56 -2.28 19.27
C VAL A 245 -1.34 -3.41 20.28
N ASP A 246 -2.40 -3.98 20.84
CA ASP A 246 -2.29 -5.14 21.74
C ASP A 246 -1.61 -6.32 21.03
N TRP A 247 -2.01 -6.61 19.79
CA TRP A 247 -1.42 -7.68 18.99
C TRP A 247 0.06 -7.43 18.67
N PHE A 248 0.44 -6.23 18.23
CA PHE A 248 1.84 -5.92 17.92
C PHE A 248 2.73 -5.88 19.16
N THR A 249 2.21 -5.39 20.29
CA THR A 249 2.95 -5.40 21.57
C THR A 249 3.22 -6.83 22.02
N GLN A 250 2.26 -7.73 21.81
CA GLN A 250 2.38 -9.13 22.23
C GLN A 250 3.21 -9.99 21.26
N PHE A 251 3.06 -9.79 19.95
CA PHE A 251 3.56 -10.71 18.93
C PHE A 251 4.50 -10.08 17.89
N GLY A 252 4.50 -8.75 17.74
CA GLY A 252 5.12 -8.04 16.62
C GLY A 252 6.63 -8.29 16.48
N GLU A 253 7.35 -8.39 17.60
CA GLU A 253 8.80 -8.64 17.62
C GLU A 253 9.17 -10.06 17.20
N THR A 254 8.30 -11.04 17.41
CA THR A 254 8.59 -12.45 17.16
C THR A 254 7.99 -12.96 15.85
N TRP A 255 6.88 -12.37 15.39
CA TRP A 255 6.09 -12.91 14.29
C TRP A 255 6.83 -12.84 12.95
N TRP A 256 7.50 -11.72 12.67
CA TRP A 256 8.19 -11.47 11.38
C TRP A 256 9.70 -11.71 11.41
N GLY A 257 10.27 -12.05 12.58
CA GLY A 257 11.72 -12.07 12.77
C GLY A 257 12.32 -10.66 12.82
N ASP A 258 13.51 -10.47 12.23
CA ASP A 258 14.17 -9.16 12.25
C ASP A 258 13.56 -8.17 11.24
N ILE A 259 12.78 -7.22 11.77
CA ILE A 259 12.12 -6.15 11.02
C ILE A 259 12.90 -4.82 11.08
N SER A 260 14.13 -4.79 11.58
CA SER A 260 14.84 -3.52 11.85
C SER A 260 15.06 -2.67 10.60
N HIS A 261 15.22 -3.31 9.45
CA HIS A 261 15.40 -2.65 8.15
C HIS A 261 14.14 -1.94 7.63
N VAL A 262 12.93 -2.44 7.97
CA VAL A 262 11.66 -1.83 7.53
C VAL A 262 11.16 -0.72 8.46
N LEU A 263 11.66 -0.64 9.70
CA LEU A 263 11.32 0.41 10.66
C LEU A 263 12.05 1.74 10.39
N THR A 264 12.45 1.96 9.14
CA THR A 264 13.10 3.18 8.67
C THR A 264 12.07 4.13 8.07
N PRO A 265 12.30 5.46 8.09
CA PRO A 265 11.37 6.42 7.51
C PRO A 265 11.23 6.24 5.99
N PHE A 266 12.34 5.98 5.29
CA PHE A 266 12.38 5.73 3.84
C PHE A 266 13.11 4.42 3.56
N PRO A 267 12.39 3.28 3.46
CA PRO A 267 13.01 2.06 2.97
C PRO A 267 13.33 2.25 1.49
N THR A 268 14.58 1.98 1.10
CA THR A 268 15.03 2.01 -0.30
C THR A 268 15.33 0.60 -0.77
N VAL A 269 15.18 0.32 -2.06
CA VAL A 269 15.59 -0.96 -2.64
C VAL A 269 16.94 -0.77 -3.32
N SER A 270 17.96 -1.50 -2.88
CA SER A 270 19.26 -1.61 -3.54
C SER A 270 19.52 -3.09 -3.83
N ASP A 271 19.84 -3.43 -5.08
CA ASP A 271 20.13 -4.81 -5.50
C ASP A 271 19.07 -5.87 -5.13
N GLY A 272 17.81 -5.45 -5.01
CA GLY A 272 16.69 -6.31 -4.64
C GLY A 272 16.46 -6.47 -3.13
N GLU A 273 17.29 -5.87 -2.29
CA GLU A 273 17.13 -5.86 -0.83
C GLU A 273 16.66 -4.50 -0.31
N MET A 274 15.88 -4.50 0.77
CA MET A 274 15.47 -3.28 1.46
C MET A 274 16.61 -2.77 2.35
N VAL A 275 17.14 -1.60 2.00
CA VAL A 275 18.21 -0.91 2.72
C VAL A 275 17.64 0.34 3.39
N ALA A 276 18.09 0.60 4.62
CA ALA A 276 17.81 1.85 5.32
C ALA A 276 18.41 3.03 4.53
N ASP A 277 17.59 3.98 4.07
CA ASP A 277 18.15 5.30 3.72
C ASP A 277 18.70 5.87 5.02
N ASP A 278 20.00 6.12 5.02
CA ASP A 278 20.74 6.66 6.15
C ASP A 278 20.01 7.89 6.68
N ALA A 279 19.99 8.09 8.00
CA ALA A 279 19.15 9.05 8.73
C ALA A 279 19.33 10.53 8.29
N ARG A 280 18.93 10.87 7.06
CA ARG A 280 19.01 12.21 6.48
C ARG A 280 17.98 13.09 7.18
N SER A 281 18.52 13.93 8.07
CA SER A 281 17.89 15.00 8.86
C SER A 281 16.54 14.64 9.48
N MET A 282 16.54 13.89 10.59
CA MET A 282 15.44 13.97 11.56
C MET A 282 15.47 15.35 12.22
N ARG A 283 14.30 15.96 12.42
CA ARG A 283 14.15 17.27 13.05
C ARG A 283 13.09 17.21 14.15
N ASP A 284 13.20 18.13 15.12
CA ASP A 284 12.25 18.26 16.22
C ASP A 284 11.03 19.10 15.84
N GLU A 285 11.17 19.92 14.80
CA GLU A 285 10.13 20.85 14.32
C GLU A 285 9.63 20.42 12.92
N PRO A 286 8.33 20.64 12.61
CA PRO A 286 7.77 20.38 11.29
C PRO A 286 8.45 21.17 10.17
N LEU A 287 8.34 20.68 8.93
CA LEU A 287 8.77 21.44 7.76
C LEU A 287 7.79 22.57 7.46
N GLU A 288 8.30 23.76 7.12
CA GLU A 288 7.46 24.88 6.71
C GLU A 288 6.77 24.58 5.37
N SER A 289 5.51 25.00 5.23
CA SER A 289 4.64 24.72 4.08
C SER A 289 5.18 25.14 2.70
N GLN A 290 6.21 26.00 2.64
CA GLN A 290 6.87 26.39 1.40
C GLN A 290 7.84 25.32 0.87
N ASP A 291 8.44 24.51 1.76
CA ASP A 291 9.37 23.43 1.39
C ASP A 291 8.64 22.15 0.94
N ILE A 292 7.38 21.97 1.35
CA ILE A 292 6.53 20.80 1.03
C ILE A 292 6.13 20.76 -0.46
N ARG A 293 6.02 21.92 -1.13
CA ARG A 293 5.49 22.00 -2.51
C ARG A 293 6.46 21.54 -3.60
N GLN A 294 7.73 21.34 -3.29
CA GLN A 294 8.72 20.87 -4.26
C GLN A 294 8.99 19.37 -4.08
N GLY A 295 8.05 18.53 -4.51
CA GLY A 295 8.29 17.10 -4.71
C GLY A 295 9.32 16.87 -5.82
N LYS A 296 10.60 17.10 -5.53
CA LYS A 296 11.72 16.70 -6.38
C LYS A 296 12.20 15.33 -5.93
N LEU A 297 12.22 14.37 -6.86
CA LEU A 297 12.95 13.12 -6.66
C LEU A 297 14.42 13.46 -6.34
N PRO A 298 15.06 12.83 -5.36
CA PRO A 298 16.49 13.03 -5.14
C PRO A 298 17.25 12.60 -6.39
N GLU A 299 18.15 13.45 -6.89
CA GLU A 299 19.07 13.09 -7.97
C GLU A 299 19.88 11.87 -7.52
N GLN A 300 19.75 10.75 -8.24
CA GLN A 300 20.68 9.63 -8.08
C GLN A 300 22.07 10.15 -8.46
N HIS A 301 23.00 10.14 -7.50
CA HIS A 301 24.39 10.46 -7.77
C HIS A 301 24.89 9.58 -8.92
N LYS A 302 25.07 10.18 -10.10
CA LYS A 302 25.87 9.59 -11.17
C LYS A 302 27.26 9.37 -10.58
N LYS A 303 27.66 8.10 -10.44
CA LYS A 303 29.09 7.77 -10.48
C LYS A 303 29.54 8.15 -11.89
N ASP A 304 30.36 9.19 -11.98
CA ASP A 304 31.10 9.50 -13.19
C ASP A 304 32.04 8.33 -13.46
N ASP A 305 31.63 7.44 -14.36
CA ASP A 305 32.53 6.44 -14.93
C ASP A 305 33.07 6.93 -16.27
N MET A 306 34.38 6.80 -16.37
CA MET A 306 35.22 7.38 -17.40
C MET A 306 34.82 6.92 -18.80
N SER A 307 34.85 7.88 -19.73
CA SER A 307 34.84 7.67 -21.17
C SER A 307 35.84 6.59 -21.61
N GLY A 308 35.32 5.47 -22.12
CA GLY A 308 36.07 4.39 -22.73
C GLY A 308 35.44 4.00 -24.07
N ASP A 309 36.03 4.54 -25.14
CA ASP A 309 35.92 4.24 -26.57
C ASP A 309 35.28 2.87 -26.94
N CYS A 310 34.07 2.88 -27.49
CA CYS A 310 33.47 1.71 -28.14
C CYS A 310 33.92 1.66 -29.61
N ARG A 311 34.93 0.84 -29.90
CA ARG A 311 35.22 0.37 -31.27
C ARG A 311 34.52 -0.97 -31.51
N GLU A 312 33.85 -1.04 -32.65
CA GLU A 312 33.28 -2.24 -33.24
C GLU A 312 34.32 -3.36 -33.39
N THR A 313 33.94 -4.59 -33.06
CA THR A 313 34.43 -5.78 -33.75
C THR A 313 33.39 -6.89 -33.68
N GLN A 314 32.94 -7.34 -34.85
CA GLN A 314 32.22 -8.59 -35.06
C GLN A 314 33.19 -9.77 -34.89
N GLN A 315 32.77 -10.84 -34.22
CA GLN A 315 32.85 -12.22 -34.72
C GLN A 315 32.28 -13.27 -33.74
N ASN A 316 31.38 -14.10 -34.28
CA ASN A 316 31.20 -15.54 -34.14
C ASN A 316 31.26 -16.25 -32.77
N GLY A 317 30.10 -16.84 -32.41
CA GLY A 317 29.91 -18.28 -32.18
C GLY A 317 30.53 -18.93 -30.94
N GLU A 318 29.68 -19.42 -30.03
CA GLU A 318 29.61 -20.83 -29.63
C GLU A 318 28.52 -21.07 -28.56
N ASP A 319 27.81 -22.18 -28.74
CA ASP A 319 26.88 -22.78 -27.78
C ASP A 319 27.57 -23.11 -26.46
N THR A 320 26.98 -22.75 -25.32
CA THR A 320 27.01 -23.63 -24.14
C THR A 320 25.73 -23.48 -23.30
N SER A 321 25.07 -24.62 -23.13
CA SER A 321 24.03 -24.89 -22.15
C SER A 321 24.51 -24.67 -20.72
N GLY A 322 23.78 -23.88 -19.94
CA GLY A 322 24.03 -23.68 -18.51
C GLY A 322 22.72 -23.50 -17.74
N LEU A 323 22.24 -24.58 -17.14
CA LEU A 323 21.18 -24.58 -16.14
C LEU A 323 21.58 -23.69 -14.95
N HIS A 324 20.82 -22.64 -14.69
CA HIS A 324 20.83 -21.98 -13.38
C HIS A 324 19.45 -22.06 -12.73
N GLN A 325 19.45 -22.81 -11.63
CA GLN A 325 18.36 -22.96 -10.69
C GLN A 325 18.05 -21.60 -10.07
N ASN A 326 16.81 -21.15 -10.26
CA ASN A 326 16.29 -19.95 -9.66
C ASN A 326 15.93 -20.28 -8.19
N ASN A 327 16.74 -19.79 -7.24
CA ASN A 327 16.41 -19.88 -5.82
C ASN A 327 15.25 -18.93 -5.52
N GLY A 328 14.18 -19.49 -4.93
CA GLY A 328 12.93 -18.80 -4.68
C GLY A 328 13.05 -17.66 -3.68
N GLY A 329 12.81 -16.44 -4.15
CA GLY A 329 12.34 -15.33 -3.31
C GLY A 329 10.85 -15.53 -3.02
N GLY A 330 10.55 -15.93 -1.79
CA GLY A 330 9.18 -16.09 -1.32
C GLY A 330 8.50 -14.74 -1.15
N TYR A 331 7.58 -14.41 -2.05
CA TYR A 331 6.62 -13.32 -1.83
C TYR A 331 5.53 -13.81 -0.86
N GLN A 332 5.55 -13.32 0.37
CA GLN A 332 4.45 -13.51 1.32
C GLN A 332 3.30 -12.57 0.94
N ILE A 333 2.19 -13.17 0.54
CA ILE A 333 0.88 -12.51 0.40
C ILE A 333 0.31 -12.40 1.81
N ALA A 334 0.33 -11.19 2.38
CA ALA A 334 -0.50 -10.88 3.55
C ALA A 334 -1.90 -10.54 3.03
N ALA A 335 -2.86 -11.42 3.33
CA ALA A 335 -4.29 -11.15 3.20
C ALA A 335 -4.79 -10.40 4.43
#